data_AF-A0A5B7RBW7-F1
#
_entry.id   AF-A0A5B7RBW7-F1
#
_cell.length_a   1.000
_cell.length_b   1.000
_cell.length_c   1.000
_cell.angle_alpha   90.00
_cell.angle_beta   90.00
_cell.angle_gamma   90.00
#
_symmetry.space_group_name_H-M   'P 1'
#
loop_
_entity.id
_entity.type
_entity.pdbx_description
1 polymer ?
#
loop_
_entity_poly.entity_id
_entity_poly.type
_entity_poly.pdbx_seq_one_letter_code
_entity_poly.pdbx_strand_id
1 'polypeptide(L)'
;MRSLTIRWSLADAPVGVESELAAFVAGTSHARFTGMPGLRYKVWRVRPGEWFEGFYVFTTDADRAEFQQAFVDTMAEAPGTRMIGSLPVTVEESEVVAVAEGWDGFQPAARA
;
A
#
# COMPACT_ATOMS: atom_id res chain seq x y z
N MET A 1 2.50 -2.78 16.78
CA MET A 1 1.82 -3.48 15.64
C MET A 1 2.78 -3.53 14.46
N ARG A 2 2.84 -4.62 13.70
CA ARG A 2 3.88 -4.83 12.68
C ARG A 2 3.47 -4.21 11.34
N SER A 3 4.30 -3.37 10.75
CA SER A 3 3.99 -2.67 9.51
C SER A 3 4.99 -2.92 8.39
N LEU A 4 4.50 -2.71 7.17
CA LEU A 4 5.29 -2.73 5.95
C LEU A 4 4.95 -1.48 5.15
N THR A 5 5.96 -0.75 4.72
CA THR A 5 5.85 0.35 3.76
C THR A 5 6.38 -0.11 2.42
N ILE A 6 5.57 0.00 1.37
CA ILE A 6 6.03 -0.18 -0.01
C ILE A 6 5.76 1.12 -0.75
N ARG A 7 6.83 1.74 -1.25
CA ARG A 7 6.77 3.05 -1.91
C ARG A 7 7.44 3.02 -3.29
N TRP A 8 6.75 3.57 -4.27
CA TRP A 8 7.27 3.83 -5.61
C TRP A 8 7.49 5.33 -5.80
N SER A 9 8.55 5.70 -6.51
CA SER A 9 8.75 7.07 -6.98
C SER A 9 7.80 7.36 -8.14
N LEU A 10 7.29 8.59 -8.20
CA LEU A 10 6.51 9.10 -9.33
C LEU A 10 7.26 10.15 -10.15
N ALA A 11 8.49 10.50 -9.79
CA ALA A 11 9.24 11.61 -10.40
C ALA A 11 9.39 11.47 -11.93
N ASP A 12 9.59 10.25 -12.40
CA ASP A 12 9.75 9.92 -13.83
C ASP A 12 8.61 9.03 -14.35
N ALA A 13 7.49 8.95 -13.60
CA ALA A 13 6.39 8.08 -13.97
C ALA A 13 5.55 8.67 -15.11
N PRO A 14 4.82 7.84 -15.88
CA PRO A 14 3.98 8.31 -16.96
C PRO A 14 2.97 9.38 -16.52
N VAL A 15 2.70 10.35 -17.39
CA VAL A 15 1.68 11.38 -17.13
C VAL A 15 0.31 10.71 -16.91
N GLY A 16 -0.34 11.06 -15.80
CA GLY A 16 -1.68 10.55 -15.46
C GLY A 16 -1.68 9.26 -14.64
N VAL A 17 -0.51 8.69 -14.33
CA VAL A 17 -0.37 7.45 -13.55
C VAL A 17 -1.05 7.54 -12.18
N GLU A 18 -1.11 8.71 -11.54
CA GLU A 18 -1.78 8.85 -10.24
C GLU A 18 -3.28 8.59 -10.33
N SER A 19 -3.90 9.00 -11.44
CA SER A 19 -5.33 8.74 -11.68
C SER A 19 -5.57 7.26 -11.96
N GLU A 20 -4.67 6.63 -12.72
CA GLU A 20 -4.71 5.20 -12.98
C GLU A 20 -4.54 4.38 -11.69
N LEU A 21 -3.54 4.73 -10.87
CA LEU A 21 -3.31 4.12 -9.56
C LEU A 21 -4.52 4.29 -8.64
N ALA A 22 -5.12 5.49 -8.60
CA ALA A 22 -6.32 5.73 -7.80
C ALA A 22 -7.51 4.89 -8.28
N ALA A 23 -7.72 4.78 -9.60
CA ALA A 23 -8.78 3.95 -10.17
C ALA A 23 -8.55 2.46 -9.88
N PHE A 24 -7.31 1.98 -10.00
CA PHE A 24 -6.93 0.62 -9.63
C PHE A 24 -7.18 0.34 -8.14
N VAL A 25 -6.86 1.29 -7.26
CA VAL A 25 -7.13 1.16 -5.83
C VAL A 25 -8.64 1.03 -5.59
N ALA A 26 -9.43 1.96 -6.14
CA ALA A 26 -10.89 1.97 -5.95
C ALA A 26 -11.56 0.71 -6.49
N GLY A 27 -11.22 0.29 -7.72
CA GLY A 27 -11.89 -0.80 -8.41
C GLY A 27 -11.37 -2.20 -8.09
N THR A 28 -10.11 -2.34 -7.65
CA THR A 28 -9.47 -3.67 -7.49
C THR A 28 -8.72 -3.81 -6.17
N SER A 29 -7.76 -2.92 -5.89
CA SER A 29 -6.86 -3.11 -4.73
C SER A 29 -7.63 -3.07 -3.42
N HIS A 30 -8.59 -2.16 -3.27
CA HIS A 30 -9.36 -2.01 -2.03
C HIS A 30 -10.04 -3.34 -1.65
N ALA A 31 -10.87 -3.88 -2.55
CA ALA A 31 -11.60 -5.14 -2.31
C ALA A 31 -10.67 -6.33 -2.03
N ARG A 32 -9.51 -6.40 -2.70
CA ARG A 32 -8.52 -7.47 -2.46
C ARG A 32 -8.01 -7.49 -1.01
N PHE A 33 -7.83 -6.32 -0.39
CA PHE A 33 -7.27 -6.21 0.96
C PHE A 33 -8.34 -6.08 2.05
N THR A 34 -9.56 -5.70 1.69
CA THR A 34 -10.70 -5.72 2.62
C THR A 34 -10.95 -7.15 3.11
N GLY A 35 -10.89 -7.35 4.43
CA GLY A 35 -11.12 -8.66 5.05
C GLY A 35 -9.98 -9.66 4.87
N MET A 36 -8.81 -9.25 4.37
CA MET A 36 -7.66 -10.14 4.23
C MET A 36 -7.20 -10.67 5.61
N PRO A 37 -7.11 -11.99 5.82
CA PRO A 37 -6.58 -12.56 7.06
C PRO A 37 -5.17 -12.04 7.34
N GLY A 38 -4.83 -11.84 8.61
CA GLY A 38 -3.52 -11.36 9.03
C GLY A 38 -3.31 -9.83 8.89
N LEU A 39 -4.19 -9.13 8.17
CA LEU A 39 -4.11 -7.68 7.96
C LEU A 39 -5.07 -6.93 8.91
N ARG A 40 -4.54 -5.97 9.66
CA ARG A 40 -5.32 -5.04 10.49
C ARG A 40 -5.96 -3.96 9.63
N TYR A 41 -5.13 -3.28 8.84
CA TYR A 41 -5.56 -2.28 7.88
C TYR A 41 -4.46 -2.03 6.86
N LYS A 42 -4.87 -1.48 5.72
CA LYS A 42 -3.99 -0.93 4.70
C LYS A 42 -4.47 0.46 4.34
N VAL A 43 -3.53 1.38 4.18
CA VAL A 43 -3.81 2.69 3.58
C VAL A 43 -3.00 2.85 2.31
N TRP A 44 -3.61 3.49 1.31
CA TRP A 44 -2.93 3.91 0.10
C TRP A 44 -2.74 5.42 0.19
N ARG A 45 -1.51 5.88 -0.03
CA ARG A 45 -1.15 7.28 0.06
C ARG A 45 -0.48 7.70 -1.24
N VAL A 46 -0.67 8.95 -1.62
CA VAL A 46 -0.02 9.54 -2.79
C VAL A 46 0.43 10.95 -2.46
N ARG A 47 1.64 11.30 -2.89
CA ARG A 47 2.11 12.68 -3.02
C ARG A 47 2.33 12.92 -4.52
N PRO A 48 1.47 13.71 -5.18
CA PRO A 48 1.50 13.89 -6.64
C PRO A 48 2.90 14.28 -7.14
N GLY A 49 3.34 13.67 -8.24
CA GLY A 49 4.68 13.87 -8.81
C GLY A 49 5.85 13.36 -7.96
N GLU A 50 5.63 12.80 -6.78
CA GLU A 50 6.70 12.36 -5.88
C GLU A 50 6.64 10.87 -5.57
N TRP A 51 5.54 10.38 -5.02
CA TRP A 51 5.43 8.96 -4.66
C TRP A 51 4.00 8.45 -4.53
N PHE A 52 3.87 7.14 -4.74
CA PHE A 52 2.70 6.34 -4.39
C PHE A 52 3.11 5.27 -3.39
N GLU A 53 2.26 5.00 -2.39
CA GLU A 53 2.61 4.13 -1.28
C GLU A 53 1.45 3.26 -0.83
N GLY A 54 1.75 1.98 -0.55
CA GLY A 54 0.92 1.13 0.29
C GLY A 54 1.56 0.97 1.67
N PHE A 55 0.82 1.35 2.72
CA PHE A 55 1.19 1.12 4.11
C PHE A 55 0.30 0.05 4.72
N TYR A 56 0.89 -1.03 5.19
CA TYR A 56 0.22 -2.23 5.67
C TYR A 56 0.48 -2.39 7.16
N VAL A 57 -0.53 -2.81 7.92
CA VAL A 57 -0.39 -3.16 9.34
C VAL A 57 -0.96 -4.55 9.56
N PHE A 58 -0.16 -5.42 10.17
CA PHE A 58 -0.45 -6.84 10.34
C PHE A 58 -0.71 -7.21 11.80
N THR A 59 -1.36 -8.36 12.00
CA THR A 59 -1.64 -8.93 13.32
C THR A 59 -0.39 -9.48 14.01
N THR A 60 0.50 -10.12 13.26
CA THR A 60 1.74 -10.70 13.76
C THR A 60 2.93 -10.32 12.88
N ASP A 61 4.13 -10.59 13.36
CA ASP A 61 5.35 -10.39 12.54
C ASP A 61 5.47 -11.47 11.45
N ALA A 62 5.02 -12.68 11.73
CA ALA A 62 4.99 -13.76 10.74
C ALA A 62 4.13 -13.40 9.53
N ASP A 63 2.91 -12.87 9.76
CA ASP A 63 2.02 -12.42 8.68
C ASP A 63 2.68 -11.33 7.82
N ARG A 64 3.36 -10.37 8.46
CA ARG A 64 4.10 -9.30 7.77
C ARG A 64 5.27 -9.86 6.95
N ALA A 65 6.08 -10.74 7.56
CA ALA A 65 7.26 -11.30 6.92
C ALA A 65 6.89 -12.19 5.72
N GLU A 66 5.86 -13.03 5.86
CA GLU A 66 5.32 -13.82 4.75
C GLU A 66 4.82 -12.93 3.61
N PHE A 67 4.05 -11.89 3.94
CA PHE A 67 3.56 -10.94 2.95
C PHE A 67 4.70 -10.19 2.25
N GLN A 68 5.70 -9.72 3.01
CA GLN A 68 6.86 -9.03 2.46
C GLN A 68 7.64 -9.94 1.51
N GLN A 69 7.92 -11.18 1.91
CA GLN A 69 8.64 -12.14 1.08
C GLN A 69 7.90 -12.39 -0.24
N ALA A 70 6.60 -12.70 -0.17
CA ALA A 70 5.76 -12.92 -1.35
C ALA A 70 5.71 -11.68 -2.26
N PHE A 71 5.70 -10.48 -1.68
CA PHE A 71 5.76 -9.25 -2.45
C PHE A 71 7.12 -9.06 -3.14
N VAL A 72 8.24 -9.24 -2.43
CA VAL A 72 9.59 -9.10 -2.98
C VAL A 72 9.80 -10.06 -4.15
N ASP A 73 9.32 -11.30 -4.03
CA ASP A 73 9.43 -12.30 -5.09
C ASP A 73 8.65 -11.92 -6.37
N THR A 74 7.61 -11.09 -6.22
CA THR A 74 6.69 -10.73 -7.32
C THR A 74 6.67 -9.23 -7.62
N MET A 75 7.57 -8.43 -7.05
CA MET A 75 7.48 -6.97 -7.10
C MET A 75 7.61 -6.40 -8.52
N ALA A 76 8.35 -7.09 -9.40
CA ALA A 76 8.46 -6.73 -10.82
C ALA A 76 7.11 -6.84 -11.56
N GLU A 77 6.22 -7.70 -11.07
CA GLU A 77 4.91 -7.98 -11.63
C GLU A 77 3.77 -7.24 -10.94
N ALA A 78 4.07 -6.58 -9.81
CA ALA A 78 3.07 -5.86 -9.04
C ALA A 78 2.38 -4.79 -9.92
N PRO A 79 1.04 -4.63 -9.83
CA PRO A 79 0.32 -3.66 -10.65
C PRO A 79 0.89 -2.24 -10.54
N GLY A 80 1.26 -1.79 -9.33
CA GLY A 80 1.91 -0.50 -9.12
C GLY A 80 3.21 -0.36 -9.91
N THR A 81 4.07 -1.38 -9.87
CA THR A 81 5.31 -1.42 -10.66
C THR A 81 5.05 -1.35 -12.15
N ARG A 82 4.08 -2.10 -12.66
CA ARG A 82 3.74 -2.10 -14.10
C ARG A 82 3.19 -0.75 -14.56
N MET A 83 2.29 -0.14 -13.78
CA MET A 83 1.71 1.19 -14.09
C MET A 83 2.76 2.30 -14.02
N ILE A 84 3.61 2.28 -12.99
CA ILE A 84 4.64 3.31 -12.76
C ILE A 84 5.85 3.12 -13.68
N GLY A 85 6.13 1.89 -14.12
CA GLY A 85 7.27 1.56 -14.97
C GLY A 85 8.60 1.41 -14.23
N SER A 86 8.60 1.43 -12.90
CA SER A 86 9.79 1.23 -12.06
C SER A 86 9.47 0.42 -10.81
N LEU A 87 10.49 -0.23 -10.25
CA LEU A 87 10.39 -0.97 -8.99
C LEU A 87 10.13 -0.01 -7.80
N PRO A 88 9.59 -0.51 -6.67
CA PRO A 88 9.52 0.28 -5.46
C PRO A 88 10.92 0.78 -5.05
N VAL A 89 11.00 2.03 -4.63
CA VAL A 89 12.21 2.63 -4.03
C VAL A 89 12.31 2.31 -2.53
N THR A 90 11.25 1.78 -1.93
CA THR A 90 11.23 1.37 -0.52
C THR A 90 10.37 0.13 -0.35
N VAL A 91 10.91 -0.86 0.38
CA VAL A 91 10.20 -2.01 0.96
C VAL A 91 10.75 -2.13 2.38
N GLU A 92 10.04 -1.53 3.34
CA GLU A 92 10.58 -1.29 4.69
C GLU A 92 9.65 -1.81 5.78
N GLU A 93 10.21 -2.67 6.64
CA GLU A 93 9.54 -3.13 7.85
C GLU A 93 9.64 -2.10 8.97
N SER A 94 8.57 -1.97 9.75
CA SER A 94 8.50 -1.03 10.86
C SER A 94 7.51 -1.47 11.94
N GLU A 95 7.38 -0.66 12.98
CA GLU A 95 6.37 -0.85 14.02
C GLU A 95 5.49 0.39 14.18
N VAL A 96 4.17 0.18 14.12
CA VAL A 96 3.19 1.16 14.59
C VAL A 96 3.09 1.04 16.11
N VAL A 97 3.61 2.06 16.80
CA VAL A 97 3.66 2.14 18.27
C VAL A 97 2.26 2.40 18.87
N ALA A 98 1.44 3.23 18.22
CA ALA A 98 0.08 3.51 18.65
C ALA A 98 -0.80 3.96 17.48
N VAL A 99 -2.11 3.76 17.61
CA VAL A 99 -3.14 4.34 16.75
C VAL A 99 -4.16 5.01 17.67
N ALA A 100 -4.41 6.29 17.44
CA ALA A 100 -5.50 7.00 18.10
C ALA A 100 -6.70 7.04 17.16
N GLU A 101 -7.87 6.65 17.66
CA GLU A 101 -9.14 6.91 16.98
C GLU A 101 -9.64 8.30 17.39
N GLY A 102 -9.98 9.13 16.40
CA GLY A 102 -10.54 10.46 16.63
C GLY A 102 -12.04 10.42 16.94
N TRP A 103 -12.57 11.53 17.43
CA TRP A 103 -14.00 11.66 17.74
C TRP A 103 -14.93 11.36 16.56
N ASP A 104 -14.52 11.72 15.34
CA ASP A 104 -15.31 11.52 14.12
C ASP A 104 -15.25 10.08 13.55
N GLY A 105 -14.57 9.17 14.25
CA GLY A 105 -14.49 7.75 13.93
C GLY A 105 -13.54 7.39 12.78
N PHE A 106 -13.36 6.08 12.58
CA PHE A 106 -12.55 5.52 11.49
C PHE A 106 -13.40 5.15 10.25
N GLN A 107 -13.01 5.63 9.07
CA GLN A 107 -13.72 5.35 7.80
C GLN A 107 -12.88 4.47 6.84
N PRO A 108 -13.10 3.14 6.83
CA PRO A 108 -12.45 2.23 5.89
C PRO A 108 -13.19 2.20 4.54
N ALA A 109 -13.09 3.27 3.75
CA ALA A 109 -13.77 3.39 2.47
C ALA A 109 -12.81 3.39 1.26
N ALA A 110 -13.29 2.84 0.14
CA ALA A 110 -12.68 3.09 -1.16
C ALA A 110 -12.91 4.55 -1.57
N ARG A 111 -12.06 5.07 -2.47
CA ARG A 111 -12.30 6.36 -3.11
C ARG A 111 -13.62 6.30 -3.90
N ALA A 112 -14.46 7.31 -3.71
CA ALA A 112 -15.71 7.51 -4.43
C ALA A 112 -15.49 7.96 -5.88
#